data_AF-A0A959UKI3-F1
#
_entry.id   AF-A0A959UKI3-F1
#
_cell.length_a   1.000
_cell.length_b   1.000
_cell.length_c   1.000
_cell.angle_alpha   90.00
_cell.angle_beta   90.00
_cell.angle_gamma   90.00
#
_symmetry.space_group_name_H-M   'P 1'
#
loop_
_entity.id
_entity.type
_entity.pdbx_description
1 polymer ?
#
loop_
_entity_poly.entity_id
_entity_poly.type
_entity_poly.pdbx_seq_one_letter_code
_entity_poly.pdbx_strand_id
1 'polypeptide(L)'
;VIAKEGIHLEIDGNVELYSYSRENKAQFFASNIRQVNGTYEFDLNTPDHGDIHIRLGIPGLINIENAVAASAASLTAGADAKELAAALDSFTGIKRRFDHISITEDLIYIDDYAHHPEEIIGLLNSVRHMYPGKKIVGVFQPHLYSRTRDHAEGFAKSLDQLDEVILLPIYPAREKPMPGIESEMILRLMNKTDGIVSEKKDLIKNLENREFDILLTIGAGDIDELVEPIKNFVESKKSQV
;
A
#
# COMPACT_ATOMS: atom_id res chain seq x y z
N VAL A 1 -11.50 -12.31 -21.47
CA VAL A 1 -10.23 -12.04 -20.74
C VAL A 1 -10.15 -10.55 -20.49
N ILE A 2 -9.75 -10.16 -19.29
CA ILE A 2 -9.50 -8.77 -18.93
C ILE A 2 -7.99 -8.59 -18.78
N ALA A 3 -7.38 -7.64 -19.48
CA ALA A 3 -5.93 -7.41 -19.43
C ALA A 3 -5.60 -5.92 -19.32
N LYS A 4 -4.48 -5.60 -18.67
CA LYS A 4 -4.01 -4.21 -18.62
C LYS A 4 -3.58 -3.77 -20.02
N GLU A 5 -3.93 -2.55 -20.40
CA GLU A 5 -3.53 -1.93 -21.67
C GLU A 5 -2.01 -2.02 -21.85
N GLY A 6 -1.58 -2.49 -23.02
CA GLY A 6 -0.17 -2.74 -23.35
C GLY A 6 0.37 -4.13 -23.00
N ILE A 7 -0.42 -5.01 -22.36
CA ILE A 7 -0.04 -6.42 -22.19
C ILE A 7 -0.48 -7.21 -23.42
N HIS A 8 0.48 -7.86 -24.08
CA HIS A 8 0.21 -8.80 -25.15
C HIS A 8 -0.07 -10.19 -24.59
N LEU A 9 -1.25 -10.73 -24.89
CA LEU A 9 -1.65 -12.09 -24.54
C LEU A 9 -1.96 -12.86 -25.82
N GLU A 10 -1.44 -14.08 -25.93
CA GLU A 10 -1.90 -15.05 -26.92
C GLU A 10 -3.20 -15.67 -26.41
N ILE A 11 -4.27 -15.53 -27.18
CA ILE A 11 -5.61 -15.97 -26.79
C ILE A 11 -6.16 -16.88 -27.90
N ASP A 12 -6.62 -18.06 -27.50
CA ASP A 12 -7.24 -19.02 -28.41
C ASP A 12 -8.57 -18.50 -28.99
N GLY A 13 -8.89 -18.96 -30.21
CA GLY A 13 -10.07 -18.54 -30.97
C GLY A 13 -11.37 -18.95 -30.30
N ASN A 14 -11.95 -18.02 -29.54
CA ASN A 14 -13.36 -17.86 -29.09
C ASN A 14 -13.46 -17.01 -27.81
N VAL A 15 -12.36 -16.43 -27.33
CA VAL A 15 -12.34 -15.62 -26.11
C VAL A 15 -12.15 -14.16 -26.46
N GLU A 16 -13.09 -13.32 -26.02
CA GLU A 16 -13.00 -11.88 -26.18
C GLU A 16 -11.99 -11.27 -25.19
N LEU A 17 -11.21 -10.29 -25.65
CA LEU A 17 -10.26 -9.53 -24.84
C LEU A 17 -10.78 -8.12 -24.60
N TYR A 18 -10.86 -7.73 -23.33
CA TYR A 18 -11.09 -6.36 -22.92
C TYR A 18 -9.84 -5.80 -22.26
N SER A 19 -9.39 -4.64 -22.71
CA SER A 19 -8.31 -3.91 -22.07
C SER A 19 -8.81 -2.94 -21.02
N TYR A 20 -8.04 -2.77 -19.95
CA TYR A 20 -8.28 -1.75 -18.94
C TYR A 20 -7.06 -0.87 -18.71
N SER A 21 -7.30 0.38 -18.30
CA SER A 21 -6.24 1.31 -17.88
C SER A 21 -6.73 2.25 -16.79
N ARG A 22 -5.82 2.81 -15.99
CA ARG A 22 -6.18 3.91 -15.09
C ARG A 22 -6.63 5.16 -15.87
N GLU A 23 -5.83 5.60 -16.84
CA GLU A 23 -6.00 6.93 -17.48
C GLU A 23 -5.90 6.89 -19.01
N ASN A 24 -5.19 5.92 -19.58
CA ASN A 24 -5.10 5.81 -21.04
C ASN A 24 -6.44 5.32 -21.60
N LYS A 25 -6.79 5.77 -22.80
CA LYS A 25 -7.98 5.26 -23.49
C LYS A 25 -7.81 3.77 -23.78
N ALA A 26 -8.51 2.96 -23.00
CA ALA A 26 -8.69 1.52 -23.15
C ALA A 26 -10.20 1.24 -23.31
N GLN A 27 -10.63 -0.03 -23.36
CA GLN A 27 -12.06 -0.35 -23.34
C GLN A 27 -12.70 -0.01 -21.99
N PHE A 28 -11.98 -0.24 -20.89
CA PHE A 28 -12.34 0.22 -19.56
C PHE A 28 -11.28 1.19 -19.03
N PHE A 29 -11.67 2.41 -18.67
CA PHE A 29 -10.71 3.34 -18.08
C PHE A 29 -11.38 4.38 -17.19
N ALA A 30 -10.62 4.98 -16.27
CA ALA A 30 -11.11 6.09 -15.47
C ALA A 30 -10.86 7.43 -16.18
N SER A 31 -11.85 8.30 -16.10
CA SER A 31 -11.76 9.69 -16.55
C SER A 31 -12.28 10.62 -15.46
N ASN A 32 -12.02 11.93 -15.60
CA ASN A 32 -12.46 12.94 -14.64
C ASN A 32 -12.06 12.60 -13.19
N ILE A 33 -10.89 11.99 -12.99
CA ILE A 33 -10.41 11.58 -11.67
C ILE A 33 -10.26 12.81 -10.79
N ARG A 34 -10.93 12.79 -9.64
CA ARG A 34 -10.88 13.84 -8.63
C ARG A 34 -10.64 13.22 -7.29
N GLN A 35 -10.02 14.00 -6.43
CA GLN A 35 -9.83 13.62 -5.06
C GLN A 35 -10.83 14.34 -4.17
N VAL A 36 -11.46 13.59 -3.27
CA VAL A 36 -12.47 14.09 -2.35
C VAL A 36 -12.18 13.50 -0.98
N ASN A 37 -11.86 14.34 0.01
CA ASN A 37 -11.62 13.95 1.40
C ASN A 37 -10.60 12.79 1.57
N GLY A 38 -9.55 12.74 0.76
CA GLY A 38 -8.51 11.72 0.83
C GLY A 38 -8.80 10.44 0.05
N THR A 39 -10.01 10.26 -0.50
CA THR A 39 -10.37 9.19 -1.44
C THR A 39 -10.60 9.75 -2.84
N TYR A 40 -11.06 8.91 -3.78
CA TYR A 40 -11.18 9.27 -5.18
C TYR A 40 -12.60 9.09 -5.71
N GLU A 41 -13.02 10.04 -6.55
CA GLU A 41 -14.18 9.93 -7.41
C GLU A 41 -13.72 9.98 -8.88
N PHE A 42 -14.34 9.20 -9.76
CA PHE A 42 -14.03 9.19 -11.18
C PHE A 42 -15.21 8.65 -12.00
N ASP A 43 -15.18 8.89 -13.31
CA ASP A 43 -16.12 8.30 -14.24
C ASP A 43 -15.46 7.09 -14.90
N LEU A 44 -16.00 5.89 -14.64
CA LEU A 44 -15.63 4.64 -15.29
C LEU A 44 -16.25 4.61 -16.69
N ASN A 45 -15.40 4.70 -17.70
CA ASN A 45 -15.79 4.53 -19.10
C ASN A 45 -15.89 3.03 -19.37
N THR A 46 -16.96 2.60 -20.02
CA THR A 46 -17.23 1.20 -20.35
C THR A 46 -17.64 1.07 -21.82
N PRO A 47 -17.46 -0.11 -22.45
CA PRO A 47 -17.90 -0.31 -23.83
C PRO A 47 -19.43 -0.32 -23.97
N ASP A 48 -20.16 -0.92 -23.01
CA ASP A 48 -21.58 -1.28 -23.18
C ASP A 48 -22.55 -0.67 -22.16
N HIS A 49 -22.05 0.00 -21.11
CA HIS A 49 -22.89 0.51 -20.01
C HIS A 49 -22.88 2.04 -19.89
N GLY A 50 -22.22 2.73 -20.83
CA GLY A 50 -21.95 4.16 -20.73
C GLY A 50 -20.98 4.49 -19.59
N ASP A 51 -20.92 5.76 -19.22
CA ASP A 51 -20.07 6.22 -18.12
C ASP A 51 -20.76 6.01 -16.77
N ILE A 52 -20.06 5.34 -15.86
CA ILE A 52 -20.55 5.05 -14.50
C ILE A 52 -19.75 5.91 -13.51
N HIS A 53 -20.45 6.74 -12.74
CA HIS A 53 -19.81 7.53 -11.69
C HIS A 53 -19.44 6.64 -10.50
N ILE A 54 -18.15 6.60 -10.16
CA ILE A 54 -17.59 5.79 -9.08
C ILE A 54 -17.05 6.67 -7.98
N ARG A 55 -17.39 6.31 -6.74
CA ARG A 55 -16.70 6.74 -5.52
C ARG A 55 -15.94 5.55 -4.96
N LEU A 56 -14.70 5.75 -4.55
CA LEU A 56 -13.94 4.73 -3.83
C LEU A 56 -13.96 5.01 -2.34
N GLY A 57 -14.33 3.99 -1.57
CA GLY A 57 -14.24 4.02 -0.11
C GLY A 57 -12.81 3.99 0.45
N ILE A 58 -11.80 3.84 -0.41
CA ILE A 58 -10.39 3.69 -0.03
C ILE A 58 -9.46 4.68 -0.75
N PRO A 59 -8.35 5.08 -0.13
CA PRO A 59 -7.36 5.99 -0.72
C PRO A 59 -6.42 5.29 -1.71
N GLY A 60 -5.61 6.09 -2.41
CA GLY A 60 -4.52 5.65 -3.28
C GLY A 60 -4.89 5.49 -4.76
N LEU A 61 -4.06 6.07 -5.65
CA LEU A 61 -4.26 6.01 -7.11
C LEU A 61 -4.24 4.58 -7.67
N ILE A 62 -3.51 3.67 -7.01
CA ILE A 62 -3.46 2.26 -7.40
C ILE A 62 -4.84 1.61 -7.28
N ASN A 63 -5.67 2.06 -6.34
CA ASN A 63 -7.00 1.52 -6.13
C ASN A 63 -8.00 1.97 -7.20
N ILE A 64 -7.72 3.07 -7.92
CA ILE A 64 -8.47 3.41 -9.14
C ILE A 64 -8.23 2.35 -10.21
N GLU A 65 -6.97 1.99 -10.49
CA GLU A 65 -6.66 0.96 -11.49
C GLU A 65 -7.26 -0.39 -11.09
N ASN A 66 -7.15 -0.77 -9.82
CA ASN A 66 -7.78 -1.99 -9.30
C ASN A 66 -9.31 -1.97 -9.45
N ALA A 67 -9.94 -0.82 -9.17
CA ALA A 67 -11.38 -0.67 -9.33
C ALA A 67 -11.81 -0.76 -10.79
N VAL A 68 -11.07 -0.17 -11.73
CA VAL A 68 -11.34 -0.31 -13.17
C VAL A 68 -11.20 -1.78 -13.60
N ALA A 69 -10.14 -2.47 -13.18
CA ALA A 69 -9.92 -3.88 -13.50
C ALA A 69 -11.04 -4.79 -12.93
N ALA A 70 -11.42 -4.57 -11.67
CA ALA A 70 -12.52 -5.29 -11.02
C ALA A 70 -13.86 -5.00 -11.72
N SER A 71 -14.12 -3.74 -12.06
CA SER A 71 -15.32 -3.33 -12.78
C SER A 71 -15.43 -3.98 -14.15
N ALA A 72 -14.32 -4.01 -14.91
CA ALA A 72 -14.26 -4.67 -16.21
C ALA A 72 -14.61 -6.16 -16.08
N ALA A 73 -14.06 -6.86 -15.09
CA ALA A 73 -14.37 -8.25 -14.83
C ALA A 73 -15.84 -8.47 -14.42
N SER A 74 -16.36 -7.65 -13.50
CA SER A 74 -17.73 -7.76 -12.97
C SER A 74 -18.79 -7.47 -14.03
N LEU A 75 -18.62 -6.39 -14.80
CA LEU A 75 -19.58 -6.01 -15.86
C LEU A 75 -19.57 -7.03 -16.99
N THR A 76 -18.40 -7.53 -17.39
CA THR A 76 -18.29 -8.59 -18.41
C THR A 76 -18.91 -9.91 -17.93
N ALA A 77 -18.97 -10.14 -16.61
CA ALA A 77 -19.67 -11.27 -16.01
C ALA A 77 -21.19 -11.05 -15.83
N GLY A 78 -21.72 -9.88 -16.19
CA GLY A 78 -23.15 -9.56 -16.14
C GLY A 78 -23.63 -8.91 -14.84
N ALA A 79 -22.73 -8.33 -14.03
CA ALA A 79 -23.13 -7.55 -12.86
C ALA A 79 -23.86 -6.26 -13.24
N ASP A 80 -24.81 -5.81 -12.42
CA ASP A 80 -25.48 -4.53 -12.62
C ASP A 80 -24.55 -3.35 -12.30
N ALA A 81 -24.58 -2.32 -13.15
CA ALA A 81 -23.73 -1.14 -13.03
C ALA A 81 -23.97 -0.34 -11.73
N LYS A 82 -25.21 -0.28 -11.23
CA LYS A 82 -25.53 0.43 -9.98
C LYS A 82 -25.08 -0.37 -8.77
N GLU A 83 -25.25 -1.70 -8.81
CA GLU A 83 -24.74 -2.59 -7.76
C GLU A 83 -23.21 -2.52 -7.67
N LEU A 84 -22.51 -2.51 -8.81
CA LEU A 84 -21.07 -2.30 -8.88
C LEU A 84 -20.65 -0.97 -8.22
N ALA A 85 -21.30 0.14 -8.59
CA ALA A 85 -20.97 1.45 -8.04
C ALA A 85 -21.19 1.51 -6.52
N ALA A 86 -22.30 0.94 -6.03
CA ALA A 86 -22.58 0.84 -4.59
C ALA A 86 -21.57 -0.06 -3.85
N ALA A 87 -21.11 -1.14 -4.48
CA ALA A 87 -20.10 -2.03 -3.90
C ALA A 87 -18.73 -1.35 -3.79
N LEU A 88 -18.32 -0.56 -4.79
CA LEU A 88 -17.06 0.20 -4.75
C LEU A 88 -17.08 1.36 -3.74
N ASP A 89 -18.24 2.01 -3.57
CA ASP A 89 -18.42 3.08 -2.57
C ASP A 89 -18.37 2.52 -1.14
N SER A 90 -19.02 1.37 -0.90
CA SER A 90 -19.05 0.73 0.41
C SER A 90 -17.83 -0.13 0.76
N PHE A 91 -16.88 -0.29 -0.18
CA PHE A 91 -15.69 -1.09 0.05
C PHE A 91 -14.75 -0.44 1.07
N THR A 92 -14.54 -1.09 2.21
CA THR A 92 -13.73 -0.58 3.31
C THR A 92 -12.26 -1.03 3.24
N GLY A 93 -11.83 -1.61 2.12
CA GLY A 93 -10.47 -2.09 1.94
C GLY A 93 -10.26 -3.54 2.38
N ILE A 94 -8.98 -3.90 2.50
CA ILE A 94 -8.51 -5.25 2.84
C ILE A 94 -7.57 -5.10 4.02
N LYS A 95 -7.60 -6.07 4.93
CA LYS A 95 -6.63 -6.14 6.02
C LYS A 95 -5.21 -6.00 5.48
N ARG A 96 -4.40 -5.21 6.18
CA ARG A 96 -3.00 -4.94 5.81
C ARG A 96 -2.82 -4.27 4.44
N ARG A 97 -3.80 -3.54 3.91
CA ARG A 97 -3.64 -2.72 2.70
C ARG A 97 -4.18 -1.33 2.99
N PHE A 98 -3.27 -0.42 3.37
CA PHE A 98 -3.59 0.87 3.97
C PHE A 98 -4.57 0.70 5.15
N ASP A 99 -4.31 -0.26 6.03
CA ASP A 99 -5.24 -0.65 7.08
C ASP A 99 -5.08 0.27 8.30
N HIS A 100 -6.07 1.12 8.56
CA HIS A 100 -6.08 1.99 9.74
C HIS A 100 -6.33 1.17 11.01
N ILE A 101 -5.25 0.87 11.73
CA ILE A 101 -5.30 0.05 12.95
C ILE A 101 -5.81 0.85 14.14
N SER A 102 -5.34 2.10 14.28
CA SER A 102 -5.78 3.02 15.32
C SER A 102 -5.65 4.46 14.84
N ILE A 103 -6.67 5.26 15.15
CA ILE A 103 -6.69 6.69 14.86
C ILE A 103 -7.09 7.38 16.17
N THR A 104 -6.18 8.19 16.69
CA THR A 104 -6.40 9.07 17.84
C THR A 104 -6.33 10.53 17.38
N GLU A 105 -6.56 11.50 18.27
CA GLU A 105 -6.44 12.93 17.93
C GLU A 105 -5.00 13.29 17.50
N ASP A 106 -4.00 12.66 18.11
CA ASP A 106 -2.58 13.01 17.94
C ASP A 106 -1.81 12.03 17.04
N LEU A 107 -2.25 10.78 16.97
CA LEU A 107 -1.50 9.68 16.36
C LEU A 107 -2.38 8.83 15.43
N ILE A 108 -1.83 8.52 14.26
CA ILE A 108 -2.40 7.60 13.29
C ILE A 108 -1.47 6.40 13.14
N TYR A 109 -2.03 5.19 13.24
CA TYR A 109 -1.29 3.94 13.01
C TYR A 109 -1.91 3.17 11.84
N ILE A 110 -1.08 2.88 10.83
CA ILE A 110 -1.48 2.16 9.60
C ILE A 110 -0.56 0.95 9.41
N ASP A 111 -1.15 -0.20 9.04
CA ASP A 111 -0.43 -1.39 8.60
C ASP A 111 -0.59 -1.64 7.10
N ASP A 112 0.50 -2.01 6.43
CA ASP A 112 0.51 -2.36 5.01
C ASP A 112 1.40 -3.57 4.69
N TYR A 113 0.90 -4.40 3.78
CA TYR A 113 1.52 -5.61 3.27
C TYR A 113 2.54 -5.36 2.16
N ALA A 114 2.74 -4.11 1.74
CA ALA A 114 3.73 -3.71 0.76
C ALA A 114 5.10 -4.29 1.09
N HIS A 115 5.72 -4.92 0.10
CA HIS A 115 7.00 -5.60 0.26
C HIS A 115 7.86 -5.51 -1.01
N HIS A 116 7.38 -4.83 -2.04
CA HIS A 116 8.13 -4.43 -3.21
C HIS A 116 8.35 -2.90 -3.21
N PRO A 117 9.51 -2.37 -3.69
CA PRO A 117 9.79 -0.93 -3.66
C PRO A 117 8.69 -0.03 -4.23
N GLU A 118 8.12 -0.39 -5.38
CA GLU A 118 7.04 0.38 -6.02
C GLU A 118 5.74 0.41 -5.18
N GLU A 119 5.42 -0.67 -4.47
CA GLU A 119 4.27 -0.69 -3.55
C GLU A 119 4.50 0.26 -2.38
N ILE A 120 5.72 0.28 -1.82
CA ILE A 120 6.11 1.17 -0.72
C ILE A 120 6.04 2.63 -1.19
N ILE A 121 6.52 2.94 -2.40
CA ILE A 121 6.38 4.29 -2.98
C ILE A 121 4.90 4.68 -3.09
N GLY A 122 4.05 3.78 -3.60
CA GLY A 122 2.60 4.02 -3.70
C GLY A 122 1.94 4.28 -2.35
N LEU A 123 2.30 3.49 -1.33
CA LEU A 123 1.85 3.66 0.05
C LEU A 123 2.26 5.03 0.60
N LEU A 124 3.56 5.34 0.58
CA LEU A 124 4.08 6.57 1.18
C LEU A 124 3.56 7.83 0.50
N ASN A 125 3.40 7.81 -0.82
CA ASN A 125 2.74 8.89 -1.55
C ASN A 125 1.29 9.09 -1.09
N SER A 126 0.56 7.99 -0.87
CA SER A 126 -0.83 8.06 -0.39
C SER A 126 -0.92 8.61 1.03
N VAL A 127 -0.01 8.18 1.93
CA VAL A 127 0.04 8.69 3.32
C VAL A 127 0.41 10.18 3.34
N ARG A 128 1.47 10.58 2.63
CA ARG A 128 1.91 11.99 2.55
C ARG A 128 0.84 12.91 1.98
N HIS A 129 0.11 12.40 1.00
CA HIS A 129 -1.00 13.14 0.44
C HIS A 129 -2.13 13.32 1.45
N MET A 130 -2.55 12.23 2.10
CA MET A 130 -3.67 12.27 3.05
C MET A 130 -3.36 13.12 4.28
N TYR A 131 -2.10 13.13 4.71
CA TYR A 131 -1.65 13.79 5.92
C TYR A 131 -0.46 14.72 5.65
N PRO A 132 -0.69 15.85 4.95
CA PRO A 132 0.37 16.76 4.55
C PRO A 132 1.06 17.37 5.77
N GLY A 133 2.40 17.38 5.75
CA GLY A 133 3.22 17.97 6.81
C GLY A 133 3.31 17.17 8.11
N LYS A 134 2.64 16.00 8.20
CA LYS A 134 2.75 15.09 9.36
C LYS A 134 4.04 14.29 9.31
N LYS A 135 4.67 14.08 10.48
CA LYS A 135 5.89 13.29 10.64
C LYS A 135 5.57 11.80 10.66
N ILE A 136 6.18 11.05 9.74
CA ILE A 136 5.95 9.62 9.52
C ILE A 136 7.19 8.82 9.96
N VAL A 137 6.99 7.92 10.92
CA VAL A 137 7.92 6.85 11.24
C VAL A 137 7.46 5.58 10.55
N GLY A 138 8.33 4.95 9.75
CA GLY A 138 8.05 3.66 9.13
C GLY A 138 8.83 2.52 9.78
N VAL A 139 8.14 1.45 10.15
CA VAL A 139 8.72 0.18 10.59
C VAL A 139 8.63 -0.80 9.41
N PHE A 140 9.76 -1.09 8.78
CA PHE A 140 9.81 -1.97 7.61
C PHE A 140 10.46 -3.31 7.95
N GLN A 141 9.78 -4.40 7.59
CA GLN A 141 10.35 -5.74 7.63
C GLN A 141 10.57 -6.27 6.21
N PRO A 142 11.84 -6.41 5.77
CA PRO A 142 12.13 -7.04 4.48
C PRO A 142 11.68 -8.52 4.48
N HIS A 143 11.15 -8.99 3.36
CA HIS A 143 10.66 -10.36 3.18
C HIS A 143 11.51 -11.09 2.15
N LEU A 144 12.12 -12.23 2.52
CA LEU A 144 13.13 -13.02 1.79
C LEU A 144 14.50 -12.33 1.68
N TYR A 145 15.57 -13.11 1.82
CA TYR A 145 16.93 -12.65 1.59
C TYR A 145 17.18 -12.37 0.10
N SER A 146 16.72 -13.25 -0.79
CA SER A 146 16.86 -13.08 -2.24
C SER A 146 16.27 -11.75 -2.72
N ARG A 147 15.03 -11.45 -2.32
CA ARG A 147 14.34 -10.19 -2.62
C ARG A 147 15.06 -8.99 -2.03
N THR A 148 15.55 -9.10 -0.79
CA THR A 148 16.31 -8.02 -0.15
C THR A 148 17.59 -7.71 -0.92
N ARG A 149 18.35 -8.74 -1.32
CA ARG A 149 19.53 -8.58 -2.17
C ARG A 149 19.19 -7.90 -3.50
N ASP A 150 18.14 -8.38 -4.17
CA ASP A 150 17.80 -7.95 -5.54
C ASP A 150 17.22 -6.53 -5.60
N HIS A 151 16.58 -6.07 -4.52
CA HIS A 151 15.89 -4.79 -4.46
C HIS A 151 16.44 -3.81 -3.41
N ALA A 152 17.61 -4.05 -2.83
CA ALA A 152 18.18 -3.23 -1.74
C ALA A 152 18.19 -1.72 -2.06
N GLU A 153 18.67 -1.34 -3.25
CA GLU A 153 18.69 0.06 -3.69
C GLU A 153 17.28 0.63 -3.87
N GLY A 154 16.35 -0.18 -4.38
CA GLY A 154 14.94 0.19 -4.52
C GLY A 154 14.28 0.43 -3.16
N PHE A 155 14.54 -0.45 -2.18
CA PHE A 155 14.06 -0.28 -0.81
C PHE A 155 14.65 0.97 -0.15
N ALA A 156 15.96 1.19 -0.29
CA ALA A 156 16.59 2.38 0.28
C ALA A 156 15.94 3.66 -0.28
N LYS A 157 15.79 3.74 -1.61
CA LYS A 157 15.15 4.88 -2.28
C LYS A 157 13.68 5.06 -1.90
N SER A 158 12.92 3.97 -1.75
CA SER A 158 11.51 4.07 -1.37
C SER A 158 11.34 4.52 0.08
N LEU A 159 12.16 4.00 0.99
CA LEU A 159 12.13 4.31 2.42
C LEU A 159 12.69 5.69 2.75
N ASP A 160 13.57 6.26 1.90
CA ASP A 160 14.08 7.64 1.99
C ASP A 160 12.97 8.73 1.84
N GLN A 161 11.70 8.35 1.70
CA GLN A 161 10.54 9.24 1.74
C GLN A 161 9.94 9.39 3.16
N LEU A 162 10.34 8.53 4.10
CA LEU A 162 9.96 8.60 5.51
C LEU A 162 10.75 9.69 6.23
N ASP A 163 10.22 10.18 7.36
CA ASP A 163 11.00 11.09 8.22
C ASP A 163 12.00 10.30 9.06
N GLU A 164 11.60 9.11 9.54
CA GLU A 164 12.46 8.17 10.23
C GLU A 164 12.07 6.73 9.88
N VAL A 165 13.04 5.82 9.89
CA VAL A 165 12.82 4.40 9.61
C VAL A 165 13.35 3.49 10.73
N ILE A 166 12.61 2.44 11.05
CA ILE A 166 13.07 1.32 11.85
C ILE A 166 13.02 0.08 10.96
N LEU A 167 14.17 -0.52 10.70
CA LEU A 167 14.25 -1.77 9.96
C LEU A 167 14.24 -2.95 10.94
N LEU A 168 13.34 -3.90 10.72
CA LEU A 168 13.35 -5.18 11.43
C LEU A 168 14.25 -6.19 10.71
N PRO A 169 14.74 -7.24 11.39
CA PRO A 169 15.43 -8.35 10.74
C PRO A 169 14.60 -8.94 9.60
N ILE A 170 15.29 -9.34 8.53
CA ILE A 170 14.68 -9.96 7.34
C ILE A 170 13.83 -11.16 7.77
N TYR A 171 12.56 -11.17 7.39
CA TYR A 171 11.73 -12.36 7.51
C TYR A 171 12.15 -13.37 6.44
N PRO A 172 12.70 -14.54 6.81
CA PRO A 172 13.31 -15.47 5.87
C PRO A 172 12.28 -16.24 5.04
N ALA A 173 11.04 -16.33 5.51
CA ALA A 173 10.05 -17.31 5.07
C ALA A 173 10.66 -18.73 5.00
N ARG A 174 11.03 -19.20 3.80
CA ARG A 174 11.61 -20.54 3.57
C ARG A 174 13.11 -20.53 3.28
N GLU A 175 13.74 -19.35 3.19
CA GLU A 175 15.13 -19.21 2.82
C GLU A 175 16.07 -19.40 4.02
N LYS A 176 17.25 -19.95 3.74
CA LYS A 176 18.35 -19.92 4.72
C LYS A 176 18.99 -18.54 4.71
N PRO A 177 19.52 -18.06 5.86
CA PRO A 177 20.31 -16.85 5.90
C PRO A 177 21.40 -16.81 4.83
N MET A 178 21.50 -15.67 4.15
CA MET A 178 22.51 -15.43 3.11
C MET A 178 23.61 -14.51 3.67
N PRO A 179 24.89 -14.93 3.67
CA PRO A 179 25.97 -14.09 4.17
C PRO A 179 26.01 -12.71 3.51
N GLY A 180 26.04 -11.65 4.34
CA GLY A 180 26.07 -10.26 3.89
C GLY A 180 24.72 -9.67 3.46
N ILE A 181 23.63 -10.45 3.52
CA ILE A 181 22.26 -9.98 3.25
C ILE A 181 21.52 -9.84 4.58
N GLU A 182 21.40 -8.61 5.03
CA GLU A 182 20.87 -8.20 6.34
C GLU A 182 20.18 -6.84 6.19
N SER A 183 19.27 -6.48 7.09
CA SER A 183 18.49 -5.24 6.96
C SER A 183 19.38 -3.98 6.99
N GLU A 184 20.52 -4.04 7.67
CA GLU A 184 21.55 -2.99 7.71
C GLU A 184 22.06 -2.64 6.30
N MET A 185 21.99 -3.58 5.34
CA MET A 185 22.39 -3.29 3.96
C MET A 185 21.51 -2.23 3.31
N ILE A 186 20.20 -2.24 3.61
CA ILE A 186 19.27 -1.23 3.12
C ILE A 186 19.61 0.10 3.80
N LEU A 187 19.81 0.09 5.13
CA LEU A 187 20.15 1.30 5.88
C LEU A 187 21.44 1.98 5.38
N ARG A 188 22.45 1.19 5.02
CA ARG A 188 23.72 1.71 4.45
C ARG A 188 23.54 2.39 3.08
N LEU A 189 22.50 2.04 2.34
CA LEU A 189 22.19 2.61 1.03
C LEU A 189 21.26 3.83 1.11
N MET A 190 20.56 4.01 2.23
CA MET A 190 19.72 5.18 2.51
C MET A 190 20.59 6.41 2.74
N ASN A 191 20.10 7.59 2.33
CA ASN A 191 20.88 8.82 2.42
C ASN A 191 20.10 10.08 2.83
N LYS A 192 18.78 9.98 3.03
CA LYS A 192 17.94 11.13 3.40
C LYS A 192 17.26 10.97 4.74
N THR A 193 17.00 9.73 5.14
CA THR A 193 16.19 9.42 6.31
C THR A 193 17.05 8.81 7.41
N ASP A 194 16.89 9.30 8.64
CA ASP A 194 17.50 8.71 9.81
C ASP A 194 16.88 7.34 10.09
N GLY A 195 17.71 6.34 10.37
CA GLY A 195 17.21 4.99 10.57
C GLY A 195 18.05 4.15 11.52
N ILE A 196 17.40 3.15 12.09
CA ILE A 196 18.04 2.12 12.91
C ILE A 196 17.59 0.73 12.47
N VAL A 197 18.41 -0.28 12.76
CA VAL A 197 17.93 -1.67 12.79
C VAL A 197 17.53 -2.01 14.22
N SER A 198 16.37 -2.63 14.40
CA SER A 198 15.82 -3.01 15.70
C SER A 198 15.36 -4.46 15.67
N GLU A 199 15.72 -5.21 16.71
CA GLU A 199 15.04 -6.46 17.01
C GLU A 199 13.55 -6.21 17.32
N LYS A 200 12.69 -7.18 17.00
CA LYS A 200 11.24 -7.06 17.24
C LYS A 200 10.90 -6.80 18.71
N LYS A 201 11.59 -7.50 19.61
CA LYS A 201 11.39 -7.39 21.07
C LYS A 201 11.70 -5.99 21.60
N ASP A 202 12.55 -5.23 20.91
CA ASP A 202 13.00 -3.90 21.30
C ASP A 202 12.22 -2.79 20.57
N LEU A 203 11.29 -3.14 19.68
CA LEU A 203 10.58 -2.20 18.83
C LEU A 203 9.80 -1.15 19.62
N ILE A 204 8.99 -1.58 20.60
CA ILE A 204 8.18 -0.65 21.41
C ILE A 204 9.05 0.36 22.14
N LYS A 205 10.15 -0.10 22.75
CA LYS A 205 11.14 0.78 23.40
C LYS A 205 11.76 1.77 22.41
N ASN A 206 12.04 1.35 21.19
CA ASN A 206 12.58 2.23 20.17
C ASN A 206 11.54 3.25 19.67
N LEU A 207 10.25 2.93 19.72
CA LEU A 207 9.16 3.86 19.40
C LEU A 207 8.86 4.84 20.53
N GLU A 208 9.01 4.45 21.79
CA GLU A 208 8.85 5.33 22.96
C GLU A 208 9.75 6.57 22.89
N ASN A 209 10.97 6.40 22.37
CA ASN A 209 11.97 7.46 22.26
C ASN A 209 11.81 8.34 21.01
N ARG A 210 10.68 8.23 20.30
CA ARG A 210 10.43 8.97 19.06
C ARG A 210 9.14 9.78 19.13
N GLU A 211 9.20 10.95 18.52
CA GLU A 211 8.04 11.80 18.23
C GLU A 211 7.66 11.63 16.77
N PHE A 212 6.38 11.37 16.53
CA PHE A 212 5.79 11.18 15.21
C PHE A 212 4.30 11.46 15.28
N ASP A 213 3.69 11.80 14.14
CA ASP A 213 2.24 11.91 14.00
C ASP A 213 1.64 10.62 13.42
N ILE A 214 2.43 9.90 12.62
CA ILE A 214 2.00 8.71 11.90
C ILE A 214 3.03 7.61 12.07
N LEU A 215 2.54 6.43 12.43
CA LEU A 215 3.31 5.19 12.43
C LEU A 215 2.82 4.30 11.29
N LEU A 216 3.76 3.78 10.50
CA LEU A 216 3.48 2.80 9.46
C LEU A 216 4.20 1.50 9.79
N THR A 217 3.51 0.36 9.79
CA THR A 217 4.15 -0.96 9.66
C THR A 217 4.05 -1.43 8.22
N ILE A 218 5.17 -1.88 7.66
CA ILE A 218 5.29 -2.20 6.25
C ILE A 218 6.00 -3.55 6.11
N GLY A 219 5.35 -4.53 5.49
CA GLY A 219 5.99 -5.80 5.13
C GLY A 219 5.03 -6.98 5.06
N ALA A 220 5.45 -8.01 4.32
CA ALA A 220 4.66 -9.22 4.08
C ALA A 220 4.98 -10.39 5.04
N GLY A 221 5.92 -10.18 5.97
CA GLY A 221 6.31 -11.18 6.96
C GLY A 221 5.40 -11.18 8.18
N ASP A 222 5.97 -11.69 9.26
CA ASP A 222 5.40 -11.79 10.61
C ASP A 222 5.48 -10.47 11.40
N ILE A 223 5.55 -9.32 10.71
CA ILE A 223 5.40 -7.98 11.31
C ILE A 223 3.94 -7.74 11.76
N ASP A 224 2.97 -8.47 11.21
CA ASP A 224 1.57 -8.42 11.67
C ASP A 224 1.39 -8.86 13.13
N GLU A 225 2.23 -9.78 13.62
CA GLU A 225 2.26 -10.17 15.03
C GLU A 225 2.53 -8.98 15.97
N LEU A 226 3.14 -7.91 15.46
CA LEU A 226 3.43 -6.69 16.21
C LEU A 226 2.29 -5.67 16.16
N VAL A 227 1.24 -5.90 15.36
CA VAL A 227 0.13 -4.94 15.19
C VAL A 227 -0.58 -4.67 16.51
N GLU A 228 -0.99 -5.71 17.24
CA GLU A 228 -1.67 -5.55 18.52
C GLU A 228 -0.77 -4.91 19.60
N PRO A 229 0.49 -5.35 19.81
CA PRO A 229 1.43 -4.67 20.71
C PRO A 229 1.62 -3.18 20.39
N ILE A 230 1.80 -2.84 19.11
CA ILE A 230 1.99 -1.45 18.66
C ILE A 230 0.72 -0.64 18.86
N LYS A 231 -0.45 -1.19 18.53
CA LYS A 231 -1.74 -0.55 18.75
C LYS A 231 -1.92 -0.17 20.21
N ASN A 232 -1.70 -1.11 21.12
CA ASN A 232 -1.78 -0.85 22.56
C ASN A 232 -0.82 0.26 23.00
N PHE A 233 0.40 0.28 22.46
CA PHE A 233 1.35 1.36 22.72
C PHE A 233 0.84 2.73 22.21
N VAL A 234 0.39 2.81 20.96
CA VAL A 234 -0.14 4.05 20.36
C VAL A 234 -1.35 4.58 21.15
N GLU A 235 -2.26 3.70 21.53
CA GLU A 235 -3.44 4.07 22.33
C GLU A 235 -3.08 4.46 23.77
N SER A 236 -2.00 3.91 24.33
CA SER A 236 -1.53 4.27 25.67
C SER A 236 -0.86 5.65 25.73
N LYS A 237 -0.19 6.10 24.64
CA LYS A 237 0.40 7.45 24.57
C LYS A 237 -0.63 8.55 24.79
N LYS A 238 -1.90 8.31 24.46
CA LYS A 238 -3.05 9.19 24.75
C LYS A 238 -3.21 9.52 26.24
N SER A 239 -2.80 8.61 27.13
CA SER A 239 -3.08 8.74 28.58
C SER A 239 -2.01 9.55 29.33
N GLN A 240 -0.99 10.06 28.64
CA GLN A 240 0.17 10.73 29.25
C GLN A 240 0.34 12.20 28.85
N VAL A 241 -0.58 12.76 28.05
CA VAL A 241 -0.60 14.19 27.67
C VAL A 241 -1.76 14.90 28.35
#